data_AF-A0A938VMS2-F1
#
_entry.id   AF-A0A938VMS2-F1
#
_cell.length_a   1.000
_cell.length_b   1.000
_cell.length_c   1.000
_cell.angle_alpha   90.00
_cell.angle_beta   90.00
_cell.angle_gamma   90.00
#
_symmetry.space_group_name_H-M   'P 1'
#
loop_
_entity.id
_entity.type
_entity.pdbx_description
1 polymer ?
#
loop_
_entity_poly.entity_id
_entity_poly.type
_entity_poly.pdbx_seq_one_letter_code
_entity_poly.pdbx_strand_id
1 'polypeptide(L)'
;MFRWIADNYRTFLWAFALAVAAWISAVTTADPDETRTLTAPVPVQIIGQASNLVLSNDIPKEVEVTLRAPRSIWNLIEADPQ
;
A
#
# COMPACT_ATOMS: atom_id res chain seq x y z
N MET A 1 -21.59 27.94 -29.81
CA MET A 1 -21.28 26.90 -28.80
C MET A 1 -21.15 27.46 -27.38
N PHE A 2 -20.30 28.47 -27.16
CA PHE A 2 -20.14 29.11 -25.83
C PHE A 2 -21.43 29.68 -25.20
N ARG A 3 -22.35 30.22 -26.00
CA ARG A 3 -23.65 30.73 -25.52
C ARG A 3 -24.52 29.61 -24.92
N TRP A 4 -24.56 28.44 -25.55
CA TRP A 4 -25.30 27.27 -25.07
C TRP A 4 -24.76 26.73 -23.73
N ILE A 5 -23.44 26.78 -23.53
CA ILE A 5 -22.80 26.40 -22.26
C ILE A 5 -23.19 27.38 -21.14
N ALA A 6 -23.24 28.68 -21.45
CA ALA A 6 -23.68 29.70 -20.50
C ALA A 6 -25.18 29.56 -20.15
N ASP A 7 -26.02 29.22 -21.12
CA ASP A 7 -27.47 29.01 -20.90
C ASP A 7 -27.75 27.74 -20.05
N ASN A 8 -26.86 26.75 -20.09
CA ASN A 8 -26.97 25.47 -19.36
C ASN A 8 -25.98 25.36 -18.19
N TYR A 9 -25.51 26.48 -17.64
CA TYR A 9 -24.47 26.52 -16.62
C TYR A 9 -24.78 25.62 -15.40
N ARG A 10 -26.06 25.49 -15.02
CA ARG A 10 -26.49 24.65 -13.90
C ARG A 10 -26.18 23.17 -14.15
N THR A 11 -26.50 22.67 -15.35
CA THR A 11 -26.23 21.28 -15.75
C THR A 11 -24.73 21.05 -15.91
N PHE A 12 -24.01 22.04 -16.42
CA PHE A 12 -22.54 21.98 -16.51
C PHE A 12 -21.88 21.87 -15.13
N LEU A 13 -22.33 22.66 -14.15
CA LEU A 13 -21.82 22.58 -12.77
C LEU A 13 -22.11 21.22 -12.13
N TRP A 14 -23.29 20.64 -12.35
CA TRP A 14 -23.61 19.30 -11.87
C TRP A 14 -22.74 18.22 -12.51
N ALA A 15 -22.54 18.27 -13.82
CA ALA A 15 -21.66 17.35 -14.52
C ALA A 15 -20.19 17.48 -14.06
N PHE A 16 -19.73 18.71 -13.82
CA PHE A 16 -18.38 18.96 -13.30
C PHE A 16 -18.20 18.42 -11.87
N ALA A 17 -19.17 18.64 -10.99
CA ALA A 17 -19.15 18.09 -9.64
C ALA A 17 -19.11 16.56 -9.64
N LEU A 18 -19.91 15.92 -10.50
CA LEU A 18 -19.88 14.45 -10.69
C LEU A 18 -18.53 13.97 -11.23
N ALA A 19 -17.93 14.69 -12.19
CA ALA A 19 -16.62 14.35 -12.72
C ALA A 19 -15.52 14.43 -11.64
N VAL A 20 -15.56 15.46 -10.79
CA VAL A 20 -14.63 15.60 -9.65
C VAL A 20 -14.81 14.44 -8.66
N ALA A 21 -16.05 14.09 -8.32
CA ALA A 21 -16.32 12.95 -7.43
C ALA A 21 -15.81 11.62 -8.00
N ALA A 22 -16.02 11.37 -9.30
CA ALA A 22 -15.52 10.18 -9.98
C ALA A 22 -13.98 10.15 -10.02
N TRP A 23 -13.33 11.30 -10.24
CA TRP A 23 -11.88 11.41 -10.22
C TRP A 23 -11.30 11.10 -8.83
N ILE A 24 -11.88 11.67 -7.77
CA ILE A 24 -11.45 11.38 -6.39
C ILE A 24 -11.62 9.88 -6.09
N SER A 25 -12.76 9.29 -6.45
CA SER A 25 -13.01 7.85 -6.27
C SER A 25 -11.98 6.99 -7.00
N ALA A 26 -11.59 7.37 -8.22
CA ALA A 26 -10.59 6.66 -9.00
C ALA A 26 -9.20 6.71 -8.35
N VAL A 27 -8.78 7.88 -7.84
CA VAL A 27 -7.48 8.02 -7.15
C VAL A 27 -7.46 7.21 -5.85
N THR A 28 -8.52 7.26 -5.05
CA THR A 28 -8.59 6.45 -3.81
C THR A 28 -8.60 4.94 -4.06
N THR A 29 -9.11 4.51 -5.22
CA THR A 29 -9.13 3.09 -5.62
C THR A 29 -7.81 2.66 -6.27
N ALA A 30 -6.97 3.61 -6.71
CA ALA A 30 -5.68 3.30 -7.32
C ALA A 30 -4.69 2.69 -6.30
N ASP A 31 -4.72 3.18 -5.06
CA ASP A 31 -3.86 2.72 -3.96
C ASP A 31 -4.66 2.26 -2.73
N PRO A 32 -5.38 1.12 -2.82
CA PRO A 32 -5.99 0.53 -1.64
C PRO A 32 -4.89 -0.01 -0.72
N ASP A 33 -5.13 0.06 0.59
CA ASP A 33 -4.33 -0.65 1.59
C ASP A 33 -4.52 -2.15 1.40
N GLU A 34 -3.43 -2.89 1.20
CA GLU A 34 -3.47 -4.33 1.08
C GLU A 34 -2.65 -4.97 2.20
N THR A 35 -3.24 -5.96 2.86
CA THR A 35 -2.53 -6.84 3.79
C THR A 35 -2.01 -8.02 2.99
N ARG A 36 -0.70 -8.09 2.78
CA ARG A 36 -0.05 -9.22 2.10
C ARG A 36 1.02 -9.82 3.00
N THR A 37 1.29 -11.10 2.79
CA THR A 37 2.40 -11.78 3.45
C THR A 37 3.67 -11.57 2.64
N LEU A 38 4.78 -11.25 3.30
CA LEU A 38 6.06 -11.16 2.62
C LEU A 38 6.47 -12.55 2.14
N THR A 39 6.63 -12.71 0.82
CA THR A 39 7.09 -13.96 0.19
C THR A 39 8.57 -14.24 0.51
N ALA A 40 9.35 -13.20 0.80
CA ALA A 40 10.74 -13.33 1.21
C ALA A 40 10.83 -13.61 2.72
N PRO A 41 11.43 -14.74 3.14
CA PRO A 41 11.64 -15.04 4.56
C PRO A 41 12.58 -14.00 5.18
N VAL A 42 12.13 -13.35 6.26
CA VAL A 42 12.93 -12.32 6.94
C VAL A 42 13.92 -12.99 7.90
N PRO A 43 15.23 -12.75 7.79
CA PRO A 43 16.22 -13.38 8.66
C PRO A 43 16.12 -12.82 10.09
N VAL A 44 15.95 -13.71 11.06
CA VAL A 44 15.88 -13.36 12.48
C VAL A 44 17.30 -13.17 13.02
N GLN A 45 17.62 -11.95 13.45
CA GLN A 45 18.89 -11.63 14.12
C GLN A 45 18.70 -11.57 15.63
N ILE A 46 19.48 -12.36 16.37
CA ILE A 46 19.48 -12.38 17.83
C ILE A 46 20.49 -11.32 18.31
N ILE A 47 19.98 -10.23 18.88
CA ILE A 47 20.81 -9.15 19.43
C ILE A 47 20.90 -9.31 20.95
N GLY A 48 22.10 -9.20 21.53
CA GLY A 48 22.29 -9.17 22.98
C GLY A 48 22.43 -10.52 23.70
N GLN A 49 22.84 -11.59 22.99
CA GLN A 49 23.18 -12.87 23.63
C GLN A 49 24.44 -12.71 24.49
N ALA A 50 24.32 -12.92 25.81
CA ALA A 50 25.47 -12.93 26.70
C ALA A 50 26.39 -14.13 26.38
N SER A 51 27.70 -13.92 26.41
CA SER A 51 28.73 -14.90 26.00
C SER A 51 28.79 -16.17 26.87
N ASN A 52 28.08 -16.20 27.99
CA ASN A 52 27.94 -17.34 28.89
C ASN A 52 26.63 -18.12 28.70
N LEU A 53 25.79 -17.76 27.72
CA LEU A 53 24.51 -18.39 27.45
C LEU A 53 24.54 -19.09 26.09
N VAL A 54 24.18 -20.38 26.08
CA VAL A 54 23.99 -21.18 24.87
C VAL A 54 22.49 -21.37 24.66
N LEU A 55 21.98 -21.05 23.48
CA LEU A 55 20.60 -21.33 23.12
C LEU A 55 20.41 -22.85 23.05
N SER A 56 19.53 -23.38 23.90
CA SER A 56 19.27 -24.82 23.99
C SER A 56 18.27 -25.34 22.95
N ASN A 57 17.56 -24.44 22.25
CA ASN A 57 16.61 -24.77 21.19
C ASN A 57 17.05 -24.12 19.86
N ASP A 58 16.78 -24.81 18.75
CA ASP A 58 16.91 -24.24 17.41
C ASP A 58 15.80 -23.18 17.23
N ILE A 59 16.18 -21.91 17.22
CA ILE A 59 15.26 -20.82 16.85
C ILE A 59 15.19 -20.79 15.31
N PRO A 60 14.00 -20.81 14.71
CA PRO A 60 13.87 -20.71 13.26
C PRO A 60 14.51 -19.40 12.79
N LYS A 61 15.47 -19.53 11.87
CA LYS A 61 16.26 -18.41 11.34
C LYS A 61 15.46 -17.49 10.43
N GLU A 62 14.28 -17.92 10.03
CA GLU A 62 13.41 -17.29 9.05
C GLU A 62 11.98 -17.28 9.58
N VAL A 63 11.32 -16.13 9.48
CA VAL A 63 9.92 -15.96 9.89
C VAL A 63 9.11 -15.32 8.77
N GLU A 64 7.87 -15.77 8.66
CA GLU A 64 6.88 -15.21 7.74
C GLU A 64 6.19 -14.02 8.40
N VAL A 65 6.28 -12.83 7.79
CA VAL A 65 5.73 -11.58 8.33
C VAL A 65 4.59 -11.09 7.46
N THR A 66 3.44 -10.86 8.08
CA THR A 66 2.28 -10.22 7.44
C THR A 66 2.34 -8.71 7.68
N LEU A 67 2.37 -7.93 6.60
CA LEU A 67 2.39 -6.47 6.67
C LEU A 67 1.14 -5.89 6.04
N ARG A 68 0.74 -4.71 6.50
CA ARG A 68 -0.30 -3.90 5.86
C ARG A 68 0.37 -2.67 5.28
N ALA A 69 0.30 -2.52 3.96
CA ALA A 69 0.88 -1.38 3.27
C ALA A 69 0.04 -1.00 2.03
N PRO A 70 0.10 0.26 1.58
CA PRO A 70 -0.47 0.66 0.30
C PRO A 70 0.16 -0.10 -0.87
N ARG A 71 -0.60 -0.34 -1.94
CA ARG A 71 -0.13 -1.04 -3.16
C ARG A 71 1.17 -0.47 -3.73
N SER A 72 1.35 0.85 -3.68
CA SER A 72 2.58 1.52 -4.13
C SER A 72 3.83 1.10 -3.34
N ILE A 73 3.70 0.87 -2.03
CA ILE A 73 4.80 0.37 -1.18
C ILE A 73 5.03 -1.12 -1.41
N TRP A 74 3.97 -1.90 -1.62
CA TRP A 74 4.11 -3.31 -2.01
C TRP A 74 4.89 -3.48 -3.31
N ASN A 75 4.62 -2.66 -4.32
CA ASN A 75 5.36 -2.69 -5.58
C ASN A 75 6.85 -2.34 -5.40
N LEU A 76 7.19 -1.47 -4.43
CA LEU A 76 8.58 -1.13 -4.12
C LEU A 76 9.31 -2.28 -3.41
N ILE A 77 8.64 -2.91 -2.43
CA ILE A 77 9.18 -4.06 -1.69
C ILE A 77 9.41 -5.25 -2.63
N GLU A 78 8.53 -5.47 -3.61
CA GLU A 78 8.66 -6.55 -4.57
C GLU A 78 9.67 -6.25 -5.69
N ALA A 79 9.94 -4.96 -5.98
CA ALA A 79 10.94 -4.54 -6.96
C ALA A 79 12.39 -4.59 -6.43
N ASP A 80 12.60 -4.57 -5.12
CA ASP A 80 13.91 -4.72 -4.47
C ASP A 80 13.90 -5.84 -3.41
N PRO A 81 13.84 -7.11 -3.85
CA PRO A 81 13.97 -8.24 -2.95
C PRO A 81 15.42 -8.33 -2.45
N GLN A 82 15.65 -7.90 -1.20
CA GLN A 82 16.91 -8.09 -0.47
C GLN A 82 17.02 -9.50 0.09
#